data_AF-A0A350DKP3-F1
#
_entry.id   AF-A0A350DKP3-F1
#
_cell.length_a   1.000
_cell.length_b   1.000
_cell.length_c   1.000
_cell.angle_alpha   90.00
_cell.angle_beta   90.00
_cell.angle_gamma   90.00
#
_symmetry.space_group_name_H-M   'P 1'
#
loop_
_entity.id
_entity.type
_entity.pdbx_description
1 polymer ?
#
loop_
_entity_poly.entity_id
_entity_poly.type
_entity_poly.pdbx_seq_one_letter_code
_entity_poly.pdbx_strand_id
1 'polypeptide(L)' 'PPVLAASDAMILAQHADKVLMVTRYDDSIEGQLVYAVNQMNKANIKVDGIILNDVQQGIMSKYSYHYSYAYGNNQ' A
#
# COMPACT_ATOMS: atom_id res chain seq x y z
N PRO A 1 3.39 -14.44 -0.51
CA PRO A 1 3.14 -14.52 -1.97
C PRO A 1 2.09 -13.47 -2.37
N PRO A 2 2.06 -12.96 -3.62
CA PRO A 2 1.08 -11.97 -4.06
C PRO A 2 -0.35 -12.52 -3.94
N VAL A 3 -1.28 -11.70 -3.46
CA VAL A 3 -2.71 -12.07 -3.27
C VAL A 3 -3.35 -12.54 -4.59
N LEU A 4 -2.86 -12.03 -5.72
CA LEU A 4 -3.30 -12.41 -7.06
C LEU A 4 -2.66 -13.72 -7.58
N ALA A 5 -1.63 -14.25 -6.91
CA ALA A 5 -0.83 -15.37 -7.40
C ALA A 5 -0.81 -16.59 -6.46
N ALA A 6 -1.19 -16.45 -5.18
CA ALA A 6 -1.31 -17.61 -4.28
C ALA A 6 -2.37 -17.42 -3.18
N SER A 7 -3.12 -18.49 -2.92
CA SER A 7 -4.20 -18.54 -1.91
C SER A 7 -3.70 -18.55 -0.46
N ASP A 8 -2.42 -18.82 -0.22
CA ASP A 8 -1.83 -18.91 1.13
C ASP A 8 -2.05 -17.63 1.95
N ALA A 9 -1.97 -16.47 1.30
CA ALA A 9 -2.21 -15.18 1.94
C ALA A 9 -3.65 -15.05 2.47
N MET A 10 -4.62 -15.66 1.78
CA MET A 10 -6.03 -15.62 2.20
C MET A 10 -6.29 -16.54 3.40
N ILE A 11 -5.73 -17.75 3.39
CA ILE A 11 -5.90 -18.72 4.48
C ILE A 11 -5.29 -18.19 5.78
N LEU A 12 -4.10 -17.60 5.70
CA LEU A 12 -3.43 -17.01 6.86
C LEU A 12 -4.18 -15.77 7.37
N ALA A 13 -4.70 -14.94 6.47
CA ALA A 13 -5.43 -13.72 6.84
C ALA A 13 -6.75 -14.00 7.57
N GLN A 14 -7.38 -15.17 7.38
CA GLN A 14 -8.55 -15.58 8.17
C GLN A 14 -8.25 -15.80 9.66
N HIS A 15 -6.98 -16.04 10.00
CA HIS A 15 -6.53 -16.30 11.37
C HIS A 15 -5.76 -15.11 11.96
N ALA A 16 -5.67 -14.00 11.23
CA ALA A 16 -4.94 -12.80 11.64
C ALA A 16 -5.90 -11.74 12.20
N ASP A 17 -5.50 -11.08 13.28
CA ASP A 17 -6.25 -9.94 13.85
C ASP A 17 -6.21 -8.69 12.96
N LYS A 18 -5.14 -8.57 12.16
CA LYS A 18 -4.88 -7.43 11.29
C LYS A 18 -4.28 -7.84 9.96
N VAL A 19 -4.79 -7.26 8.87
CA VAL A 19 -4.34 -7.51 7.50
C VAL A 19 -3.97 -6.19 6.83
N LEU A 20 -2.70 -6.05 6.44
CA LEU A 20 -2.20 -4.91 5.69
C LEU A 20 -1.81 -5.35 4.28
N MET A 21 -2.24 -4.61 3.27
CA MET A 21 -1.92 -4.89 1.88
C MET A 21 -0.81 -3.95 1.37
N VAL A 22 0.27 -4.50 0.83
CA VAL A 22 1.36 -3.71 0.23
C VAL A 22 1.14 -3.61 -1.28
N THR A 23 1.20 -2.39 -1.83
CA THR A 23 1.04 -2.10 -3.26
C THR A 23 2.17 -1.20 -3.75
N ARG A 24 2.62 -1.37 -5.00
CA ARG A 24 3.70 -0.55 -5.57
C ARG A 24 3.10 0.68 -6.25
N TYR A 25 3.61 1.85 -5.91
CA TYR A 25 3.23 3.13 -6.53
C TYR A 25 3.56 3.14 -8.03
N ASP A 26 2.67 3.73 -8.84
CA ASP A 26 2.76 3.88 -10.31
C ASP A 26 2.72 2.58 -11.16
N ASP A 27 2.97 1.43 -10.54
CA ASP A 27 2.91 0.10 -11.20
C ASP A 27 1.55 -0.60 -10.98
N SER A 28 0.86 -0.26 -9.89
CA SER A 28 -0.40 -0.91 -9.51
C SER A 28 -1.58 -0.08 -10.00
N ILE A 29 -2.21 -0.51 -11.10
CA ILE A 29 -3.42 0.10 -11.65
C ILE A 29 -4.50 0.11 -10.56
N GLU A 30 -5.12 1.25 -10.28
CA GLU A 30 -6.14 1.43 -9.23
C GLU A 30 -7.20 0.31 -9.23
N GLY A 31 -7.63 -0.12 -10.42
CA GLY A 31 -8.57 -1.22 -10.59
C GLY A 31 -8.09 -2.58 -10.05
N GLN A 32 -6.79 -2.88 -10.13
CA GLN A 32 -6.22 -4.13 -9.58
C GLN A 32 -6.22 -4.13 -8.05
N LEU A 33 -5.95 -2.98 -7.43
CA LEU A 33 -6.01 -2.82 -5.98
C LEU A 33 -7.44 -3.00 -5.47
N VAL A 34 -8.41 -2.33 -6.12
CA VAL A 34 -9.84 -2.46 -5.81
C VAL A 34 -10.30 -3.91 -6.00
N TYR A 35 -9.89 -4.57 -7.08
CA TYR A 35 -10.20 -5.97 -7.32
C TYR A 35 -9.64 -6.89 -6.21
N ALA A 36 -8.39 -6.70 -5.80
CA ALA A 36 -7.77 -7.50 -4.76
C ALA A 36 -8.45 -7.30 -3.39
N VAL A 37 -8.78 -6.06 -3.02
CA VAL A 37 -9.54 -5.77 -1.79
C VAL A 37 -10.93 -6.42 -1.83
N ASN A 38 -11.63 -6.32 -2.96
CA ASN A 38 -12.92 -6.98 -3.14
C ASN A 38 -12.80 -8.51 -3.05
N GLN A 39 -11.72 -9.09 -3.55
CA GLN A 39 -11.49 -10.52 -3.48
C GLN A 39 -11.22 -11.00 -2.05
N MET A 40 -10.49 -10.22 -1.24
CA MET A 40 -10.34 -10.48 0.19
C MET A 40 -11.66 -10.36 0.96
N ASN A 41 -12.43 -9.31 0.68
CA ASN A 41 -13.75 -9.10 1.30
C ASN A 41 -14.70 -10.26 0.99
N LYS A 42 -14.69 -10.81 -0.23
CA LYS A 42 -15.48 -12.00 -0.60
C LYS A 42 -15.10 -13.25 0.20
N ALA A 43 -13.87 -13.34 0.67
CA ALA A 43 -13.40 -14.41 1.55
C ALA A 43 -13.56 -14.09 3.03
N ASN A 44 -14.34 -13.06 3.36
CA ASN A 44 -14.62 -12.57 4.71
C ASN A 44 -13.37 -12.07 5.46
N ILE A 45 -12.37 -11.62 4.71
CA ILE A 45 -11.13 -11.04 5.23
C ILE A 45 -11.21 -9.52 5.05
N LYS A 46 -11.18 -8.79 6.16
CA LYS A 46 -11.13 -7.32 6.14
C LYS A 46 -9.68 -6.85 6.01
N VAL A 47 -9.42 -5.97 5.04
CA VAL A 47 -8.14 -5.27 4.94
C VAL A 47 -8.19 -4.03 5.85
N ASP A 48 -7.31 -3.96 6.84
CA ASP A 48 -7.25 -2.85 7.80
C ASP A 48 -6.52 -1.63 7.25
N GLY A 49 -5.65 -1.82 6.25
CA GLY A 49 -4.90 -0.72 5.66
C GLY A 49 -4.09 -1.14 4.44
N ILE A 50 -3.64 -0.11 3.70
CA ILE A 50 -2.85 -0.27 2.48
C ILE A 50 -1.54 0.50 2.67
N ILE A 51 -0.43 -0.16 2.38
CA ILE A 51 0.91 0.43 2.37
C ILE A 51 1.30 0.65 0.91
N LEU A 52 1.44 1.91 0.51
CA LEU A 52 2.08 2.24 -0.77
C LEU A 52 3.60 2.17 -0.61
N ASN A 53 4.21 1.29 -1.38
CA ASN A 53 5.65 1.12 -1.46
C ASN A 53 6.19 1.74 -2.76
N ASP A 54 7.49 2.09 -2.78
CA ASP A 54 8.20 2.64 -3.94
C ASP A 54 7.62 3.97 -4.47
N VAL A 55 7.10 4.80 -3.57
CA VAL A 55 6.65 6.15 -3.91
C VAL A 55 7.87 7.02 -4.25
N GLN A 56 7.97 7.46 -5.51
CA GLN A 56 9.07 8.34 -5.93
C GLN A 56 8.89 9.76 -5.38
N GLN A 57 9.87 10.25 -4.61
CA GLN A 57 9.86 11.58 -4.00
C GLN A 57 9.65 12.74 -5.00
N GLY A 58 10.12 12.59 -6.24
CA GLY A 58 10.02 13.63 -7.26
C GLY A 58 8.59 14.05 -7.64
N ILE A 59 7.59 13.23 -7.30
CA ILE A 59 6.18 13.49 -7.62
C ILE A 59 5.49 14.18 -6.43
N MET A 60 5.92 13.88 -5.20
CA MET A 60 5.50 14.62 -4.00
C MET A 60 6.07 16.05 -3.98
N SER A 61 7.21 16.31 -4.63
CA SER A 61 7.77 17.66 -4.72
C SER A 61 6.94 18.62 -5.61
N LYS A 62 6.16 18.10 -6.57
CA LYS A 62 5.29 18.94 -7.42
C LYS A 62 4.02 19.43 -6.73
N TYR A 63 3.59 18.76 -5.66
CA TYR A 63 2.42 19.12 -4.86
C TYR A 63 2.74 19.63 -3.45
N SER A 64 4.01 19.74 -3.10
CA SER A 64 4.44 20.32 -1.82
C SER A 64 4.41 21.85 -1.93
N TYR A 65 3.30 22.45 -1.50
CA TYR A 65 3.33 23.84 -1.06
C TYR A 65 4.39 23.96 0.06
N HIS A 66 5.37 24.82 -0.20
CA HIS A 66 6.57 25.00 0.59
C HIS A 66 6.30 25.12 2.10
N TYR A 67 6.85 24.18 2.88
CA TYR A 67 7.27 24.47 4.25
C TYR A 67 8.63 23.81 4.49
N SER A 68 9.67 24.49 4.02
CA SER A 68 11.06 24.11 4.20
C SER A 68 11.54 24.52 5.60
N TYR A 69 11.67 23.56 6.51
CA TYR A 69 12.54 23.71 7.68
C TYR A 69 13.95 23.27 7.31
N ALA A 70 14.80 24.24 6.97
CA ALA A 70 16.23 24.01 6.81
C ALA A 70 16.89 23.98 8.18
N TYR A 71 17.30 22.80 8.66
CA TYR A 71 18.33 22.70 9.68
C TYR A 71 19.69 22.86 8.99
N GLY A 72 20.19 24.10 8.97
CA GLY A 72 21.57 24.39 8.62
C GLY A 72 22.48 23.81 9.69
N ASN A 73 23.18 22.73 9.36
CA ASN A 73 24.34 22.31 10.14
C ASN A 73 25.54 23.10 9.60
N ASN A 74 25.93 24.14 10.34
CA ASN A 74 27.17 24.88 10.09
C ASN A 74 28.35 23.96 10.38
N GLN A 75 29.16 23.68 9.36
CA GLN A 75 30.58 23.38 9.52
C GLN A 75 31.38 24.39 8.72
#